data_AF-A0A3P6FJL8-F1
#
_entry.id   AF-A0A3P6FJL8-F1
#
_cell.length_a   1.000
_cell.length_b   1.000
_cell.length_c   1.000
_cell.angle_alpha   90.00
_cell.angle_beta   90.00
_cell.angle_gamma   90.00
#
_symmetry.space_group_name_H-M   'P 1'
#
loop_
_entity.id
_entity.type
_entity.pdbx_description
1 polymer ?
#
loop_
_entity_poly.entity_id
_entity_poly.type
_entity_poly.pdbx_seq_one_letter_code
_entity_poly.pdbx_strand_id
1 'polypeptide(L)'
;MSEDDKLIEYDALLLDLFLDILHDLHELYELSAKYEGKHEPKKLEELGKVLTSLDPGDSIVISKAFSHMLNLANLAEEVQIAYRRRIKKLKKGDFVDESSAATESDIEETFKRLVSDLGKSPEEIFDALKNQTVDLVLTAHPTQSVRRSLLQKHGRIRDCLAQLYTKDITPDDKQELDESLQREVSNPRVTPELSMWRCTDEFRVAADVIHRNSRKDAAKHYIEFWKTIPPTEPYRVVLGDVRDTLYHTRERTRQLLSNGISDIPEEATFTDVEQFLEPLELCYRSLCSSGDRPIADGTLLDFLRQVSTFGLSLVRLDIRQEDWSEERRQEWLLAELRGKRPLFGLDLPKTEEIADVLDTFKVISELPSDCFGAYIISMATSPSDVLVVELLQRECHTAATLEHGMNPPVSPKPEWRALLDGMVVVATEEYRSVVFQEPRFVEYFRLATPELEYGRMNIGSRPSKRKPSGGIESLRAISWIFAWTLTRFHLPVWLDFGAAFKYAIKKDVRNLHMLQDMYKHWPFF
;
A
#
# COMPACT_ATOMS: atom_id res chain seq x y z
N MET A 1 -52.93 -13.23 -22.10
CA MET A 1 -51.78 -12.40 -21.69
C MET A 1 -50.98 -12.13 -22.95
N SER A 2 -50.86 -10.87 -23.34
CA SER A 2 -49.92 -10.40 -24.36
C SER A 2 -48.48 -10.52 -23.87
N GLU A 3 -47.52 -10.11 -24.69
CA GLU A 3 -46.12 -9.98 -24.24
C GLU A 3 -45.95 -8.76 -23.33
N ASP A 4 -46.73 -7.70 -23.54
CA ASP A 4 -46.76 -6.51 -22.66
C ASP A 4 -47.30 -6.84 -21.25
N ASP A 5 -48.36 -7.64 -21.14
CA ASP A 5 -48.91 -8.10 -19.85
C ASP A 5 -47.82 -8.80 -19.01
N LYS A 6 -46.98 -9.61 -19.67
CA LYS A 6 -45.88 -10.33 -19.03
C LYS A 6 -44.71 -9.43 -18.65
N LEU A 7 -44.43 -8.37 -19.43
CA LEU A 7 -43.41 -7.40 -19.07
C LEU A 7 -43.78 -6.68 -17.77
N ILE A 8 -45.04 -6.21 -17.68
CA ILE A 8 -45.56 -5.50 -16.51
C ILE A 8 -45.56 -6.41 -15.27
N GLU A 9 -45.95 -7.69 -15.43
CA GLU A 9 -45.90 -8.69 -14.36
C GLU A 9 -44.47 -8.99 -13.91
N TYR A 10 -43.50 -9.01 -14.83
CA TYR A 10 -42.08 -9.23 -14.52
C TYR A 10 -41.41 -8.02 -13.85
N ASP A 11 -41.72 -6.80 -14.28
CA ASP A 11 -41.25 -5.56 -13.65
C ASP A 11 -41.83 -5.38 -12.24
N ALA A 12 -43.08 -5.80 -12.01
CA ALA A 12 -43.68 -5.83 -10.68
C ALA A 12 -42.96 -6.84 -9.76
N LEU A 13 -42.73 -8.07 -10.23
CA LEU A 13 -42.00 -9.10 -9.47
C LEU A 13 -40.55 -8.68 -9.17
N LEU A 14 -39.89 -7.95 -10.07
CA LEU A 14 -38.57 -7.37 -9.83
C LEU A 14 -38.60 -6.26 -8.77
N LEU A 15 -39.67 -5.46 -8.73
CA LEU A 15 -39.84 -4.40 -7.74
C LEU A 15 -40.14 -4.98 -6.35
N ASP A 16 -41.02 -5.98 -6.25
CA ASP A 16 -41.33 -6.66 -5.00
C ASP A 16 -40.08 -7.35 -4.42
N LEU A 17 -39.35 -8.13 -5.24
CA LEU A 17 -38.08 -8.75 -4.84
C LEU A 17 -37.03 -7.72 -4.38
N PHE A 18 -36.97 -6.55 -5.03
CA PHE A 18 -36.09 -5.46 -4.61
C PHE A 18 -36.51 -4.83 -3.27
N LEU A 19 -37.81 -4.71 -3.01
CA LEU A 19 -38.35 -4.20 -1.75
C LEU A 19 -38.11 -5.19 -0.60
N ASP A 20 -38.26 -6.50 -0.82
CA ASP A 20 -37.95 -7.55 0.16
C ASP A 20 -36.45 -7.55 0.52
N ILE A 21 -35.56 -7.50 -0.48
CA ILE A 21 -34.10 -7.40 -0.24
C ILE A 21 -33.74 -6.11 0.51
N LEU A 22 -34.42 -4.98 0.25
CA LEU A 22 -34.23 -3.74 1.00
C LEU A 22 -34.75 -3.84 2.44
N HIS A 23 -35.87 -4.52 2.67
CA HIS A 23 -36.39 -4.79 4.00
C HIS A 23 -35.38 -5.59 4.83
N ASP A 24 -34.89 -6.71 4.30
CA ASP A 24 -33.96 -7.59 5.00
C ASP A 24 -32.60 -6.91 5.26
N LEU A 25 -32.11 -6.11 4.30
CA LEU A 25 -30.93 -5.26 4.50
C LEU A 25 -31.14 -4.26 5.66
N HIS A 26 -32.33 -3.65 5.75
CA HIS A 26 -32.66 -2.69 6.79
C HIS A 26 -32.85 -3.36 8.17
N GLU A 27 -33.51 -4.52 8.23
CA GLU A 27 -33.66 -5.29 9.47
C GLU A 27 -32.30 -5.77 9.99
N LEU A 28 -31.44 -6.33 9.13
CA LEU A 28 -30.08 -6.74 9.49
C LEU A 28 -29.25 -5.54 10.00
N TYR A 29 -29.38 -4.37 9.35
CA TYR A 29 -28.71 -3.15 9.79
C TYR A 29 -29.21 -2.71 11.18
N GLU A 30 -30.53 -2.62 11.37
CA GLU A 30 -31.12 -2.29 12.67
C GLU A 30 -30.74 -3.27 13.78
N LEU A 31 -30.75 -4.58 13.51
CA LEU A 31 -30.34 -5.61 14.48
C LEU A 31 -28.87 -5.48 14.84
N SER A 32 -27.99 -5.18 13.87
CA SER A 32 -26.57 -4.94 14.13
C SER A 32 -26.32 -3.68 14.98
N ALA A 33 -27.05 -2.58 14.72
CA ALA A 33 -26.96 -1.35 15.52
C ALA A 33 -27.52 -1.54 16.94
N LYS A 34 -28.63 -2.29 17.09
CA LYS A 34 -29.20 -2.67 18.39
C LYS A 34 -28.28 -3.60 19.18
N TYR A 35 -27.51 -4.46 18.50
CA TYR A 35 -26.43 -5.24 19.12
C TYR A 35 -25.30 -4.32 19.59
N GLU A 36 -24.75 -3.46 18.74
CA GLU A 36 -23.59 -2.63 19.12
C GLU A 36 -23.89 -1.68 20.30
N GLY A 37 -25.13 -1.18 20.42
CA GLY A 37 -25.52 -0.31 21.53
C GLY A 37 -25.65 -0.99 22.91
N LYS A 38 -25.54 -2.33 23.01
CA LYS A 38 -25.72 -3.07 24.29
C LYS A 38 -24.96 -4.40 24.44
N HIS A 39 -24.46 -4.95 23.33
CA HIS A 39 -23.88 -6.29 23.18
C HIS A 39 -24.76 -7.45 23.71
N GLU A 40 -26.10 -7.34 23.60
CA GLU A 40 -27.02 -8.44 23.97
C GLU A 40 -26.86 -9.65 23.00
N PRO A 41 -26.37 -10.83 23.43
CA PRO A 41 -26.06 -11.93 22.51
C PRO A 41 -27.26 -12.44 21.70
N LYS A 42 -28.47 -12.30 22.26
CA LYS A 42 -29.73 -12.62 21.58
C LYS A 42 -29.92 -11.85 20.26
N LYS A 43 -29.34 -10.66 20.12
CA LYS A 43 -29.40 -9.91 18.85
C LYS A 43 -28.50 -10.48 17.76
N LEU A 44 -27.42 -11.17 18.12
CA LEU A 44 -26.67 -12.01 17.17
C LEU A 44 -27.43 -13.29 16.83
N GLU A 45 -28.16 -13.90 17.78
CA GLU A 45 -29.03 -15.05 17.49
C GLU A 45 -30.23 -14.70 16.60
N GLU A 46 -30.78 -13.49 16.72
CA GLU A 46 -31.83 -12.96 15.83
C GLU A 46 -31.26 -12.69 14.43
N LEU A 47 -30.17 -11.91 14.34
CA LEU A 47 -29.49 -11.60 13.08
C LEU A 47 -29.00 -12.87 12.36
N GLY A 48 -28.49 -13.85 13.11
CA GLY A 48 -28.08 -15.14 12.57
C GLY A 48 -29.22 -15.97 11.98
N LYS A 49 -30.45 -15.86 12.51
CA LYS A 49 -31.62 -16.53 11.92
C LYS A 49 -31.94 -15.93 10.55
N VAL A 50 -32.04 -14.60 10.47
CA VAL A 50 -32.27 -13.89 9.20
C VAL A 50 -31.21 -14.26 8.16
N LEU A 51 -29.92 -14.20 8.52
CA LEU A 51 -28.83 -14.60 7.61
C LEU A 51 -28.87 -16.08 7.17
N THR A 52 -29.49 -16.98 7.93
CA THR A 52 -29.63 -18.41 7.56
C THR A 52 -30.95 -18.76 6.88
N SER A 53 -31.91 -17.83 6.77
CA SER A 53 -33.11 -17.98 5.94
C SER A 53 -32.94 -17.45 4.51
N LEU A 54 -31.92 -16.61 4.26
CA LEU A 54 -31.58 -16.10 2.92
C LEU A 54 -31.16 -17.24 1.97
N ASP A 55 -31.49 -17.10 0.69
CA ASP A 55 -30.96 -17.97 -0.36
C ASP A 55 -29.52 -17.55 -0.79
N PRO A 56 -28.78 -18.38 -1.57
CA PRO A 56 -27.41 -18.06 -1.98
C PRO A 56 -27.27 -16.80 -2.84
N GLY A 57 -28.30 -16.43 -3.61
CA GLY A 57 -28.38 -15.20 -4.38
C GLY A 57 -28.57 -13.98 -3.48
N ASP A 58 -29.55 -14.01 -2.60
CA ASP A 58 -29.82 -12.90 -1.65
C ASP A 58 -28.63 -12.69 -0.70
N SER A 59 -28.02 -13.78 -0.23
CA SER A 59 -26.77 -13.75 0.54
C SER A 59 -25.65 -12.99 -0.19
N ILE A 60 -25.56 -13.11 -1.52
CA ILE A 60 -24.59 -12.40 -2.35
C ILE A 60 -24.98 -10.93 -2.54
N VAL A 61 -26.28 -10.59 -2.61
CA VAL A 61 -26.75 -9.20 -2.74
C VAL A 61 -26.55 -8.44 -1.43
N ILE A 62 -27.00 -9.00 -0.30
CA ILE A 62 -26.92 -8.38 1.02
C ILE A 62 -25.46 -8.23 1.48
N SER A 63 -24.60 -9.23 1.28
CA SER A 63 -23.17 -9.10 1.62
C SER A 63 -22.45 -8.02 0.76
N LYS A 64 -22.83 -7.86 -0.51
CA LYS A 64 -22.36 -6.73 -1.35
C LYS A 64 -22.91 -5.40 -0.87
N ALA A 65 -24.18 -5.33 -0.45
CA ALA A 65 -24.79 -4.10 0.04
C ALA A 65 -24.10 -3.60 1.32
N PHE A 66 -23.88 -4.46 2.32
CA PHE A 66 -23.09 -4.11 3.51
C PHE A 66 -21.65 -3.72 3.17
N SER A 67 -21.00 -4.41 2.22
CA SER A 67 -19.66 -4.04 1.75
C SER A 67 -19.63 -2.66 1.09
N HIS A 68 -20.68 -2.30 0.34
CA HIS A 68 -20.82 -0.99 -0.29
C HIS A 68 -21.13 0.11 0.73
N MET A 69 -22.01 -0.15 1.69
CA MET A 69 -22.29 0.75 2.82
C MET A 69 -21.00 1.07 3.61
N LEU A 70 -20.17 0.06 3.90
CA LEU A 70 -18.89 0.26 4.58
C LEU A 70 -17.92 1.11 3.75
N ASN A 71 -17.85 0.88 2.43
CA ASN A 71 -17.04 1.72 1.54
C ASN A 71 -17.54 3.18 1.52
N LEU A 72 -18.85 3.42 1.49
CA LEU A 72 -19.42 4.78 1.56
C LEU A 72 -19.14 5.45 2.92
N ALA A 73 -19.22 4.70 4.02
CA ALA A 73 -18.87 5.20 5.35
C ALA A 73 -17.40 5.61 5.43
N ASN A 74 -16.48 4.79 4.88
CA ASN A 74 -15.06 5.11 4.80
C ASN A 74 -14.81 6.38 3.96
N LEU A 75 -15.50 6.55 2.82
CA LEU A 75 -15.38 7.77 2.00
C LEU A 75 -15.92 9.02 2.71
N ALA A 76 -16.99 8.88 3.50
CA ALA A 76 -17.50 9.96 4.34
C ALA A 76 -16.51 10.32 5.47
N GLU A 77 -15.84 9.33 6.07
CA GLU A 77 -14.77 9.56 7.04
C GLU A 77 -13.54 10.24 6.40
N GLU A 78 -13.10 9.80 5.21
CA GLU A 78 -12.02 10.45 4.45
C GLU A 78 -12.31 11.95 4.23
N VAL A 79 -13.53 12.30 3.79
CA VAL A 79 -13.96 13.70 3.63
C VAL A 79 -14.00 14.41 4.98
N GLN A 80 -14.56 13.79 6.03
CA GLN A 80 -14.64 14.38 7.37
C GLN A 80 -13.25 14.56 8.02
N ILE A 81 -12.23 13.79 7.64
CA ILE A 81 -10.84 13.99 8.05
C ILE A 81 -10.20 15.10 7.23
N ALA A 82 -10.30 15.05 5.90
CA ALA A 82 -9.68 16.03 4.99
C ALA A 82 -10.14 17.48 5.24
N TYR A 83 -11.44 17.68 5.51
CA TYR A 83 -12.01 18.99 5.81
C TYR A 83 -12.10 19.29 7.32
N ARG A 84 -11.44 18.49 8.18
CA ARG A 84 -11.41 18.73 9.64
C ARG A 84 -10.57 19.97 9.96
N ARG A 85 -11.23 21.05 10.37
CA ARG A 85 -10.54 22.26 10.86
C ARG A 85 -9.63 21.92 12.04
N ARG A 86 -8.31 22.08 11.89
CA ARG A 86 -7.35 21.99 13.02
C ARG A 86 -7.68 23.05 14.08
N ILE A 87 -7.74 22.64 15.35
CA ILE A 87 -8.06 23.51 16.49
C ILE A 87 -6.85 23.54 17.42
N LYS A 88 -6.02 24.58 17.32
CA LYS A 88 -4.76 24.70 18.09
C LYS A 88 -4.95 24.67 19.62
N LYS A 89 -6.16 24.91 20.13
CA LYS A 89 -6.53 24.76 21.56
C LYS A 89 -6.69 23.31 22.04
N LEU A 90 -6.64 22.32 21.15
CA LEU A 90 -6.64 20.90 21.53
C LEU A 90 -5.24 20.38 21.86
N LYS A 91 -4.19 21.07 21.42
CA LYS A 91 -2.80 20.73 21.72
C LYS A 91 -2.49 20.93 23.20
N LYS A 92 -1.76 19.99 23.80
CA LYS A 92 -1.27 20.04 25.19
C LYS A 92 0.12 20.68 25.29
N GLY A 93 0.90 20.64 24.21
CA GLY A 93 2.32 21.04 24.22
C GLY A 93 3.27 19.91 24.65
N ASP A 94 2.86 18.64 24.49
CA ASP A 94 3.65 17.45 24.79
C ASP A 94 3.69 16.49 23.58
N PHE A 95 4.47 15.40 23.67
CA PHE A 95 4.63 14.44 22.56
C PHE A 95 3.36 13.65 22.24
N VAL A 96 2.33 13.67 23.10
CA VAL A 96 1.05 12.97 22.85
C VAL A 96 0.23 13.71 21.81
N ASP A 97 0.49 15.00 21.56
CA ASP A 97 -0.15 15.74 20.47
C ASP A 97 0.15 15.12 19.09
N GLU A 98 1.34 14.53 18.91
CA GLU A 98 1.78 13.88 17.67
C GLU A 98 1.12 12.51 17.42
N SER A 99 0.32 11.99 18.37
CA SER A 99 -0.37 10.70 18.22
C SER A 99 -1.70 10.79 17.45
N SER A 100 -2.04 11.95 16.88
CA SER A 100 -3.33 12.18 16.21
C SER A 100 -3.28 13.36 15.24
N ALA A 101 -3.79 13.18 14.02
CA ALA A 101 -3.85 14.21 12.98
C ALA A 101 -4.72 15.45 13.32
N ALA A 102 -5.45 15.42 14.44
CA ALA A 102 -6.15 16.59 14.98
C ALA A 102 -5.24 17.52 15.82
N THR A 103 -4.12 17.02 16.33
CA THR A 103 -3.20 17.67 17.26
C THR A 103 -1.73 17.65 16.81
N GLU A 104 -1.36 16.85 15.80
CA GLU A 104 0.00 16.77 15.27
C GLU A 104 0.53 18.14 14.80
N SER A 105 1.84 18.34 14.86
CA SER A 105 2.53 19.50 14.31
C SER A 105 2.60 19.42 12.79
N ASP A 106 2.23 20.51 12.12
CA ASP A 106 2.62 20.69 10.73
C ASP A 106 4.13 21.00 10.63
N ILE A 107 4.68 20.98 9.40
CA ILE A 107 6.11 21.17 9.17
C ILE A 107 6.62 22.55 9.65
N GLU A 108 5.78 23.60 9.62
CA GLU A 108 6.14 24.93 10.09
C GLU A 108 6.14 25.00 11.63
N GLU A 109 5.18 24.34 12.29
CA GLU A 109 5.18 24.15 13.75
C GLU A 109 6.38 23.31 14.23
N THR A 110 6.75 22.25 13.49
CA THR A 110 7.96 21.47 13.79
C THR A 110 9.22 22.30 13.61
N PHE A 111 9.40 23.04 12.52
CA PHE A 111 10.56 23.93 12.35
C PHE A 111 10.64 25.00 13.44
N LYS A 112 9.50 25.59 13.84
CA LYS A 112 9.46 26.54 14.97
C LYS A 112 9.97 25.91 16.25
N ARG A 113 9.46 24.73 16.62
CA ARG A 113 9.91 23.96 17.79
C ARG A 113 11.41 23.63 17.76
N LEU A 114 11.95 23.22 16.61
CA LEU A 114 13.38 22.97 16.46
C LEU A 114 14.22 24.23 16.77
N VAL A 115 13.77 25.40 16.30
CA VAL A 115 14.48 26.69 16.52
C VAL A 115 14.26 27.24 17.93
N SER A 116 13.02 27.27 18.45
CA SER A 116 12.68 27.91 19.73
C SER A 116 12.99 27.06 20.95
N ASP A 117 12.74 25.75 20.87
CA ASP A 117 12.72 24.87 22.04
C ASP A 117 13.97 24.00 22.11
N LEU A 118 14.53 23.60 20.96
CA LEU A 118 15.80 22.86 20.85
C LEU A 118 16.99 23.74 20.44
N GLY A 119 16.77 25.03 20.18
CA GLY A 119 17.83 26.00 19.89
C GLY A 119 18.60 25.76 18.59
N LYS A 120 18.02 25.05 17.62
CA LYS A 120 18.64 24.74 16.33
C LYS A 120 18.68 25.94 15.39
N SER A 121 19.77 26.05 14.63
CA SER A 121 19.88 27.07 13.59
C SER A 121 19.03 26.69 12.35
N PRO A 122 18.44 27.66 11.63
CA PRO A 122 17.76 27.37 10.36
C PRO A 122 18.67 26.70 9.32
N GLU A 123 19.97 27.00 9.35
CA GLU A 123 20.99 26.39 8.51
C GLU A 123 21.25 24.93 8.90
N GLU A 124 21.35 24.60 10.20
CA GLU A 124 21.42 23.20 10.67
C GLU A 124 20.21 22.40 10.16
N ILE A 125 18.99 22.95 10.28
CA ILE A 125 17.75 22.31 9.85
C ILE A 125 17.73 22.13 8.32
N PHE A 126 18.17 23.13 7.56
CA PHE A 126 18.22 23.05 6.10
C PHE A 126 19.28 22.06 5.59
N ASP A 127 20.46 22.02 6.22
CA ASP A 127 21.49 21.02 5.93
C ASP A 127 21.03 19.62 6.30
N ALA A 128 20.24 19.47 7.37
CA ALA A 128 19.61 18.21 7.72
C ALA A 128 18.62 17.74 6.64
N LEU A 129 17.67 18.59 6.24
CA LEU A 129 16.64 18.29 5.25
C LEU A 129 17.23 17.90 3.87
N LYS A 130 18.33 18.53 3.43
CA LYS A 130 19.04 18.15 2.20
C LYS A 130 19.61 16.73 2.22
N ASN A 131 19.81 16.14 3.40
CA ASN A 131 20.32 14.80 3.59
C ASN A 131 19.23 13.82 4.10
N GLN A 132 17.96 14.22 4.05
CA GLN A 132 16.83 13.37 4.46
C GLN A 132 16.23 12.61 3.28
N THR A 133 16.22 11.29 3.37
CA THR A 133 15.45 10.41 2.49
C THR A 133 14.39 9.66 3.30
N VAL A 134 13.14 9.77 2.88
CA VAL A 134 12.00 8.98 3.40
C VAL A 134 11.50 8.11 2.26
N ASP A 135 11.67 6.79 2.39
CA ASP A 135 11.21 5.81 1.40
C ASP A 135 9.91 5.14 1.88
N LEU A 136 8.98 4.89 0.96
CA LEU A 136 7.63 4.41 1.23
C LEU A 136 7.35 3.14 0.43
N VAL A 137 7.91 2.02 0.91
CA VAL A 137 7.79 0.69 0.28
C VAL A 137 6.32 0.24 0.23
N LEU A 138 5.71 0.37 -0.95
CA LEU A 138 4.33 -0.05 -1.20
C LEU A 138 4.22 -1.58 -1.21
N THR A 139 3.24 -2.12 -0.49
CA THR A 139 3.00 -3.58 -0.42
C THR A 139 1.64 -3.97 -0.99
N ALA A 140 1.53 -5.20 -1.49
CA ALA A 140 0.27 -5.72 -2.02
C ALA A 140 -0.77 -5.89 -0.91
N HIS A 141 -1.91 -5.20 -1.05
CA HIS A 141 -3.01 -5.25 -0.09
C HIS A 141 -3.56 -6.69 0.03
N PRO A 142 -3.72 -7.25 1.25
CA PRO A 142 -3.87 -8.69 1.46
C PRO A 142 -5.21 -9.29 1.03
N THR A 143 -6.23 -8.48 0.73
CA THR A 143 -7.60 -8.95 0.49
C THR A 143 -8.27 -8.43 -0.79
N GLN A 144 -7.79 -7.33 -1.36
CA GLN A 144 -8.48 -6.62 -2.45
C GLN A 144 -7.49 -5.85 -3.32
N SER A 145 -7.67 -5.91 -4.65
CA SER A 145 -7.03 -5.00 -5.60
C SER A 145 -8.07 -3.97 -6.07
N VAL A 146 -7.95 -2.73 -5.61
CA VAL A 146 -8.87 -1.64 -5.97
C VAL A 146 -8.45 -1.05 -7.32
N ARG A 147 -9.29 -1.19 -8.34
CA ARG A 147 -8.98 -0.72 -9.71
C ARG A 147 -9.05 0.80 -9.82
N ARG A 148 -8.24 1.39 -10.71
CA ARG A 148 -8.19 2.85 -10.97
C ARG A 148 -9.56 3.46 -11.26
N SER A 149 -10.43 2.76 -11.99
CA SER A 149 -11.80 3.19 -12.29
C SER A 149 -12.68 3.33 -11.04
N LEU A 150 -12.49 2.45 -10.05
CA LEU A 150 -13.17 2.51 -8.76
C LEU A 150 -12.59 3.63 -7.88
N LEU A 151 -11.26 3.82 -7.88
CA LEU A 151 -10.62 4.98 -7.21
C LEU A 151 -11.09 6.33 -7.79
N GLN A 152 -11.28 6.43 -9.11
CA GLN A 152 -11.86 7.62 -9.76
C GLN A 152 -13.33 7.82 -9.38
N LYS A 153 -14.10 6.74 -9.22
CA LYS A 153 -15.49 6.78 -8.75
C LYS A 153 -15.58 7.26 -7.30
N HIS A 154 -14.72 6.72 -6.43
CA HIS A 154 -14.56 7.17 -5.04
C HIS A 154 -14.18 8.65 -4.98
N GLY A 155 -13.27 9.11 -5.86
CA GLY A 155 -12.96 10.53 -6.05
C GLY A 155 -14.21 11.37 -6.26
N ARG A 156 -14.98 11.11 -7.32
CA ARG A 156 -16.19 11.89 -7.64
C ARG A 156 -17.25 11.87 -6.52
N ILE A 157 -17.38 10.76 -5.79
CA ILE A 157 -18.26 10.67 -4.61
C ILE A 157 -17.79 11.64 -3.50
N ARG A 158 -16.49 11.66 -3.19
CA ARG A 158 -15.91 12.61 -2.21
C ARG A 158 -16.02 14.06 -2.68
N ASP A 159 -15.80 14.31 -3.97
CA ASP A 159 -15.90 15.65 -4.56
C ASP A 159 -17.34 16.19 -4.45
N CYS A 160 -18.36 15.35 -4.70
CA CYS A 160 -19.76 15.73 -4.52
C CYS A 160 -20.09 15.97 -3.04
N LEU A 161 -19.67 15.06 -2.13
CA LEU A 161 -19.88 15.21 -0.69
C LEU A 161 -19.24 16.49 -0.15
N ALA A 162 -18.02 16.82 -0.56
CA ALA A 162 -17.34 18.06 -0.16
C ALA A 162 -18.09 19.32 -0.63
N GLN A 163 -18.62 19.31 -1.86
CA GLN A 163 -19.35 20.45 -2.43
C GLN A 163 -20.73 20.63 -1.79
N LEU A 164 -21.49 19.55 -1.55
CA LEU A 164 -22.85 19.57 -0.98
C LEU A 164 -22.95 20.24 0.40
N TYR A 165 -21.87 20.26 1.19
CA TYR A 165 -21.81 20.93 2.49
C TYR A 165 -21.09 22.30 2.47
N THR A 166 -20.89 22.87 1.28
CA THR A 166 -20.42 24.26 1.13
C THR A 166 -21.50 25.23 1.64
N LYS A 167 -21.09 26.26 2.38
CA LYS A 167 -22.01 27.17 3.10
C LYS A 167 -23.02 27.90 2.22
N ASP A 168 -22.59 28.31 1.04
CA ASP A 168 -23.27 29.28 0.17
C ASP A 168 -23.69 28.63 -1.17
N ILE A 169 -23.99 27.33 -1.15
CA ILE A 169 -24.49 26.55 -2.30
C ILE A 169 -25.91 26.96 -2.69
N THR A 170 -26.22 27.07 -3.99
CA THR A 170 -27.59 27.37 -4.43
C THR A 170 -28.48 26.12 -4.40
N PRO A 171 -29.82 26.25 -4.38
CA PRO A 171 -30.73 25.10 -4.44
C PRO A 171 -30.53 24.27 -5.71
N ASP A 172 -30.23 24.92 -6.83
CA ASP A 172 -30.07 24.29 -8.14
C ASP A 172 -28.74 23.53 -8.21
N ASP A 173 -27.62 24.15 -7.82
CA ASP A 173 -26.31 23.46 -7.68
C ASP A 173 -26.42 22.25 -6.76
N LYS A 174 -27.16 22.39 -5.66
CA LYS A 174 -27.37 21.30 -4.71
C LYS A 174 -28.17 20.15 -5.36
N GLN A 175 -29.23 20.44 -6.10
CA GLN A 175 -29.99 19.39 -6.80
C GLN A 175 -29.10 18.67 -7.82
N GLU A 176 -28.32 19.40 -8.64
CA GLU A 176 -27.39 18.78 -9.60
C GLU A 176 -26.35 17.89 -8.91
N LEU A 177 -25.83 18.31 -7.74
CA LEU A 177 -24.87 17.53 -6.96
C LEU A 177 -25.51 16.34 -6.22
N ASP A 178 -26.73 16.45 -5.70
CA ASP A 178 -27.48 15.34 -5.11
C ASP A 178 -27.83 14.30 -6.20
N GLU A 179 -28.24 14.73 -7.39
CA GLU A 179 -28.45 13.85 -8.56
C GLU A 179 -27.14 13.22 -9.06
N SER A 180 -26.02 13.96 -9.05
CA SER A 180 -24.70 13.44 -9.42
C SER A 180 -24.22 12.39 -8.43
N LEU A 181 -24.36 12.64 -7.13
CA LEU A 181 -24.04 11.70 -6.06
C LEU A 181 -24.90 10.44 -6.15
N GLN A 182 -26.21 10.57 -6.36
CA GLN A 182 -27.10 9.43 -6.62
C GLN A 182 -26.68 8.67 -7.89
N ARG A 183 -26.32 9.36 -8.97
CA ARG A 183 -25.87 8.73 -10.22
C ARG A 183 -24.55 7.97 -10.05
N GLU A 184 -23.67 8.40 -9.15
CA GLU A 184 -22.46 7.65 -8.80
C GLU A 184 -22.72 6.52 -7.81
N VAL A 185 -23.58 6.68 -6.80
CA VAL A 185 -23.93 5.59 -5.86
C VAL A 185 -24.74 4.49 -6.57
N SER A 186 -25.82 4.86 -7.26
CA SER A 186 -26.79 3.97 -7.90
C SER A 186 -26.35 3.46 -9.28
N ASN A 187 -25.10 3.74 -9.70
CA ASN A 187 -24.48 3.10 -10.86
C ASN A 187 -23.31 2.19 -10.42
N PRO A 188 -23.60 1.06 -9.74
CA PRO A 188 -22.69 -0.05 -9.66
C PRO A 188 -22.65 -0.72 -11.04
N ARG A 189 -21.98 -0.06 -11.99
CA ARG A 189 -21.52 -0.72 -13.20
C ARG A 189 -20.55 -1.81 -12.76
N VAL A 190 -21.12 -3.00 -12.57
CA VAL A 190 -20.49 -4.25 -12.94
C VAL A 190 -20.08 -4.09 -14.39
N THR A 191 -18.90 -3.54 -14.62
CA THR A 191 -18.10 -3.91 -15.78
C THR A 191 -17.63 -5.33 -15.46
N PRO A 192 -18.16 -6.39 -16.11
CA PRO A 192 -17.70 -7.74 -15.88
C PRO A 192 -16.37 -7.95 -16.60
N GLU A 193 -15.37 -7.12 -16.28
CA GLU A 193 -13.96 -7.38 -16.52
C GLU A 193 -13.49 -8.48 -15.54
N LEU A 194 -14.10 -9.66 -15.71
CA LEU A 194 -13.39 -10.93 -15.68
C LEU A 194 -12.08 -10.76 -16.44
N SER A 195 -11.01 -11.34 -15.92
CA SER A 195 -9.65 -11.10 -16.40
C SER A 195 -9.51 -11.47 -17.89
N MET A 196 -9.47 -10.46 -18.76
CA MET A 196 -9.26 -10.59 -20.22
C MET A 196 -7.84 -11.02 -20.62
N TRP A 197 -7.16 -11.75 -19.72
CA TRP A 197 -5.91 -12.48 -19.95
C TRP A 197 -6.16 -13.94 -20.38
N ARG A 198 -7.43 -14.32 -20.60
CA ARG A 198 -7.84 -15.55 -21.29
C ARG A 198 -8.86 -15.22 -22.39
N CYS A 199 -8.35 -14.81 -23.55
CA CYS A 199 -9.12 -14.82 -24.80
C CYS A 199 -8.88 -16.13 -25.56
N THR A 200 -9.78 -16.50 -26.47
CA THR A 200 -9.52 -17.60 -27.43
C THR A 200 -8.54 -17.13 -28.50
N ASP A 201 -7.77 -18.06 -29.07
CA ASP A 201 -6.80 -17.72 -30.13
C ASP A 201 -7.47 -17.10 -31.38
N GLU A 202 -8.72 -17.47 -31.69
CA GLU A 202 -9.51 -16.81 -32.75
C GLU A 202 -9.72 -15.32 -32.46
N PHE A 203 -10.06 -14.95 -31.21
CA PHE A 203 -10.22 -13.54 -30.82
C PHE A 203 -8.88 -12.80 -30.81
N ARG A 204 -7.81 -13.48 -30.38
CA ARG A 204 -6.43 -12.94 -30.41
C ARG A 204 -5.97 -12.65 -31.85
N VAL A 205 -6.22 -13.57 -32.77
CA VAL A 205 -5.95 -13.40 -34.21
C VAL A 205 -6.82 -12.30 -34.82
N ALA A 206 -8.11 -12.21 -34.46
CA ALA A 206 -8.98 -11.13 -34.93
C ALA A 206 -8.49 -9.75 -34.48
N ALA A 207 -8.11 -9.59 -33.20
CA ALA A 207 -7.54 -8.36 -32.67
C ALA A 207 -6.21 -7.99 -33.37
N ASP A 208 -5.36 -8.98 -33.65
CA ASP A 208 -4.08 -8.76 -34.32
C ASP A 208 -4.25 -8.40 -35.81
N VAL A 209 -5.24 -8.97 -36.50
CA VAL A 209 -5.64 -8.54 -37.86
C VAL A 209 -6.16 -7.10 -37.86
N ILE A 210 -6.98 -6.70 -36.87
CA ILE A 210 -7.44 -5.31 -36.72
C ILE A 210 -6.24 -4.37 -36.46
N HIS A 211 -5.30 -4.76 -35.61
CA HIS A 211 -4.10 -3.98 -35.32
C HIS A 211 -3.21 -3.79 -36.56
N ARG A 212 -2.93 -4.87 -37.31
CA ARG A 212 -2.15 -4.84 -38.57
C ARG A 212 -2.81 -3.95 -39.64
N ASN A 213 -4.14 -4.02 -39.77
CA ASN A 213 -4.89 -3.21 -40.73
C ASN A 213 -4.93 -1.71 -40.37
N SER A 214 -4.61 -1.34 -39.13
CA SER A 214 -4.63 0.06 -38.65
C SER A 214 -3.38 0.87 -39.06
N ARG A 215 -2.40 0.27 -39.77
CA ARG A 215 -1.20 0.98 -40.25
C ARG A 215 -1.40 1.58 -41.66
N LYS A 216 -2.00 2.77 -41.71
CA LYS A 216 -1.81 3.76 -42.79
C LYS A 216 -1.68 5.18 -42.22
N ASP A 217 -0.53 5.43 -41.60
CA ASP A 217 0.38 6.56 -41.88
C ASP A 217 1.40 6.68 -40.74
N ALA A 218 2.60 7.16 -41.06
CA ALA A 218 3.67 7.33 -40.08
C ALA A 218 3.62 8.73 -39.43
N ALA A 219 3.89 8.75 -38.11
CA ALA A 219 3.96 9.91 -37.23
C ALA A 219 2.65 10.68 -36.95
N LYS A 220 2.69 11.47 -35.86
CA LYS A 220 1.66 12.38 -35.31
C LYS A 220 0.59 11.66 -34.46
N HIS A 221 0.83 11.62 -33.14
CA HIS A 221 -0.02 10.94 -32.16
C HIS A 221 -0.70 11.87 -31.13
N TYR A 222 -0.60 13.18 -31.30
CA TYR A 222 -1.31 14.18 -30.47
C TYR A 222 -2.12 15.12 -31.36
N ILE A 223 -3.45 15.13 -31.16
CA ILE A 223 -4.42 15.88 -31.99
C ILE A 223 -4.37 17.41 -31.77
N GLU A 224 -3.63 17.89 -30.78
CA GLU A 224 -3.63 19.31 -30.37
C GLU A 224 -2.42 20.10 -30.90
N PHE A 225 -1.36 19.44 -31.39
CA PHE A 225 -0.04 20.07 -31.61
C PHE A 225 0.52 19.89 -33.03
N TRP A 226 -0.33 19.88 -34.07
CA TRP A 226 0.03 19.66 -35.49
C TRP A 226 0.93 20.71 -36.17
N LYS A 227 1.52 21.66 -35.43
CA LYS A 227 2.31 22.77 -35.99
C LYS A 227 3.78 22.61 -35.62
N THR A 228 4.66 22.80 -36.60
CA THR A 228 6.11 22.91 -36.39
C THR A 228 6.38 24.03 -35.38
N ILE A 229 7.08 23.72 -34.29
CA ILE A 229 7.42 24.71 -33.26
C ILE A 229 8.44 25.69 -33.88
N PRO A 230 8.17 27.01 -33.88
CA PRO A 230 9.07 27.97 -34.49
C PRO A 230 10.33 28.15 -33.62
N PRO A 231 11.53 28.38 -34.21
CA PRO A 231 12.76 28.62 -33.44
C PRO A 231 12.71 29.84 -32.50
N THR A 232 11.70 30.70 -32.63
CA THR A 232 11.41 31.82 -31.72
C THR A 232 10.80 31.40 -30.39
N GLU A 233 10.45 30.12 -30.20
CA GLU A 233 9.90 29.56 -28.96
C GLU A 233 10.88 28.53 -28.34
N PRO A 234 12.10 28.93 -27.92
CA PRO A 234 13.20 28.01 -27.62
C PRO A 234 12.86 26.97 -26.55
N TYR A 235 12.18 27.38 -25.47
CA TYR A 235 11.72 26.47 -24.41
C TYR A 235 10.78 25.37 -24.93
N ARG A 236 9.93 25.68 -25.93
CA ARG A 236 9.04 24.68 -26.54
C ARG A 236 9.77 23.76 -27.52
N VAL A 237 10.86 24.22 -28.14
CA VAL A 237 11.72 23.35 -28.97
C VAL A 237 12.38 22.30 -28.09
N VAL A 238 13.01 22.71 -26.97
CA VAL A 238 13.65 21.79 -26.01
C VAL A 238 12.62 20.82 -25.39
N LEU A 239 11.50 21.33 -24.88
CA LEU A 239 10.45 20.48 -24.30
C LEU A 239 9.73 19.59 -25.34
N GLY A 240 9.78 19.98 -26.63
CA GLY A 240 9.28 19.16 -27.74
C GLY A 240 10.16 17.95 -28.01
N ASP A 241 11.48 18.11 -27.94
CA ASP A 241 12.47 17.03 -28.04
C ASP A 241 12.35 16.05 -26.87
N VAL A 242 12.33 16.57 -25.63
CA VAL A 242 12.11 15.78 -24.40
C VAL A 242 10.82 14.95 -24.48
N ARG A 243 9.72 15.51 -24.99
CA ARG A 243 8.45 14.81 -25.21
C ARG A 243 8.60 13.63 -26.18
N ASP A 244 9.33 13.83 -27.27
CA ASP A 244 9.45 12.82 -28.33
C ASP A 244 10.40 11.69 -27.89
N THR A 245 11.48 12.00 -27.16
CA THR A 245 12.34 11.03 -26.48
C THR A 245 11.58 10.25 -25.39
N LEU A 246 10.70 10.89 -24.60
CA LEU A 246 9.78 10.19 -23.68
C LEU A 246 8.81 9.25 -24.42
N TYR A 247 8.29 9.65 -25.57
CA TYR A 247 7.43 8.79 -26.39
C TYR A 247 8.19 7.55 -26.88
N HIS A 248 9.41 7.73 -27.38
CA HIS A 248 10.27 6.61 -27.80
C HIS A 248 10.62 5.69 -26.62
N THR A 249 10.94 6.25 -25.44
CA THR A 249 11.19 5.49 -24.21
C THR A 249 9.99 4.61 -23.85
N ARG A 250 8.78 5.20 -23.84
CA ARG A 250 7.53 4.46 -23.57
C ARG A 250 7.27 3.34 -24.58
N GLU A 251 7.44 3.61 -25.87
CA GLU A 251 7.18 2.61 -26.91
C GLU A 251 8.25 1.51 -26.95
N ARG A 252 9.51 1.82 -26.61
CA ARG A 252 10.58 0.82 -26.45
C ARG A 252 10.24 -0.13 -25.31
N THR A 253 9.94 0.38 -24.12
CA THR A 253 9.53 -0.42 -22.96
C THR A 253 8.26 -1.24 -23.26
N ARG A 254 7.27 -0.68 -23.97
CA ARG A 254 6.06 -1.42 -24.39
C ARG A 254 6.39 -2.56 -25.35
N GLN A 255 7.31 -2.37 -26.30
CA GLN A 255 7.74 -3.41 -27.23
C GLN A 255 8.52 -4.52 -26.52
N LEU A 256 9.48 -4.17 -25.67
CA LEU A 256 10.21 -5.12 -24.83
C LEU A 256 9.26 -5.95 -23.94
N LEU A 257 8.29 -5.31 -23.28
CA LEU A 257 7.29 -5.98 -22.45
C LEU A 257 6.35 -6.92 -23.26
N SER A 258 6.09 -6.60 -24.53
CA SER A 258 5.19 -7.39 -25.39
C SER A 258 5.90 -8.57 -26.07
N ASN A 259 7.14 -8.35 -26.51
CA ASN A 259 7.83 -9.18 -27.51
C ASN A 259 9.26 -9.61 -27.09
N GLY A 260 9.81 -9.08 -26.01
CA GLY A 260 11.22 -9.22 -25.61
C GLY A 260 12.23 -8.44 -26.46
N ILE A 261 11.78 -7.78 -27.54
CA ILE A 261 12.62 -7.07 -28.52
C ILE A 261 11.91 -5.77 -28.93
N SER A 262 12.68 -4.71 -29.24
CA SER A 262 12.16 -3.44 -29.79
C SER A 262 12.95 -3.01 -31.02
N ASP A 263 12.24 -2.40 -31.99
CA ASP A 263 12.82 -1.75 -33.16
C ASP A 263 13.36 -0.33 -32.86
N ILE A 264 13.14 0.18 -31.63
CA ILE A 264 13.54 1.53 -31.22
C ILE A 264 14.96 1.48 -30.61
N PRO A 265 15.94 2.20 -31.20
CA PRO A 265 17.30 2.23 -30.67
C PRO A 265 17.34 2.87 -29.28
N GLU A 266 18.37 2.53 -28.51
CA GLU A 266 18.48 2.92 -27.10
C GLU A 266 18.86 4.39 -26.96
N GLU A 267 19.66 4.87 -27.90
CA GLU A 267 20.14 6.23 -28.10
C GLU A 267 19.01 7.21 -28.49
N ALA A 268 17.80 6.72 -28.77
CA ALA A 268 16.59 7.52 -28.97
C ALA A 268 15.67 7.54 -27.74
N THR A 269 16.14 7.07 -26.58
CA THR A 269 15.37 6.94 -25.34
C THR A 269 16.17 7.46 -24.14
N PHE A 270 15.48 7.84 -23.06
CA PHE A 270 16.14 8.15 -21.80
C PHE A 270 16.50 6.82 -21.11
N THR A 271 17.80 6.59 -20.93
CA THR A 271 18.32 5.40 -20.22
C THR A 271 18.60 5.69 -18.75
N ASP A 272 18.76 6.97 -18.40
CA ASP A 272 19.19 7.46 -17.10
C ASP A 272 18.45 8.76 -16.74
N VAL A 273 18.29 9.05 -15.44
CA VAL A 273 17.55 10.22 -14.95
C VAL A 273 18.27 11.55 -15.19
N GLU A 274 19.61 11.60 -15.21
CA GLU A 274 20.39 12.82 -15.50
C GLU A 274 20.13 13.32 -16.93
N GLN A 275 20.01 12.40 -17.90
CA GLN A 275 19.68 12.73 -19.29
C GLN A 275 18.33 13.44 -19.43
N PHE A 276 17.37 13.07 -18.58
CA PHE A 276 16.03 13.64 -18.56
C PHE A 276 15.98 14.96 -17.77
N LEU A 277 16.81 15.10 -16.73
CA LEU A 277 16.93 16.33 -15.93
C LEU A 277 17.68 17.46 -16.65
N GLU A 278 18.77 17.20 -17.37
CA GLU A 278 19.60 18.23 -18.03
C GLU A 278 18.79 19.28 -18.83
N PRO A 279 17.92 18.90 -19.78
CA PRO A 279 17.16 19.88 -20.57
C PRO A 279 16.14 20.66 -19.72
N LEU A 280 15.64 20.09 -18.62
CA LEU A 280 14.73 20.75 -17.69
C LEU A 280 15.49 21.75 -16.80
N GLU A 281 16.66 21.37 -16.30
CA GLU A 281 17.58 22.27 -15.57
C GLU A 281 18.14 23.37 -16.46
N LEU A 282 18.39 23.11 -17.74
CA LEU A 282 18.77 24.13 -18.72
C LEU A 282 17.64 25.17 -18.89
N CYS A 283 16.38 24.72 -19.02
CA CYS A 283 15.23 25.61 -19.06
C CYS A 283 15.09 26.43 -17.77
N TYR A 284 15.23 25.79 -16.60
CA TYR A 284 15.12 26.45 -15.29
C TYR A 284 16.24 27.48 -15.06
N ARG A 285 17.50 27.15 -15.39
CA ARG A 285 18.65 28.06 -15.33
C ARG A 285 18.45 29.26 -16.27
N SER A 286 17.97 29.02 -17.49
CA SER A 286 17.68 30.08 -18.46
C SER A 286 16.62 31.06 -17.94
N LEU A 287 15.44 30.58 -17.51
CA LEU A 287 14.38 31.41 -16.93
C LEU A 287 14.87 32.23 -15.73
N CYS A 288 15.60 31.60 -14.79
CA CYS A 288 16.20 32.31 -13.67
C CYS A 288 17.17 33.42 -14.11
N SER A 289 17.98 33.19 -15.15
CA SER A 289 18.92 34.18 -15.69
C SER A 289 18.24 35.32 -16.47
N SER A 290 17.08 35.06 -17.07
CA SER A 290 16.24 36.07 -17.75
C SER A 290 15.42 36.94 -16.78
N GLY A 291 15.34 36.57 -15.50
CA GLY A 291 14.50 37.22 -14.49
C GLY A 291 13.14 36.56 -14.27
N ASP A 292 12.75 35.61 -15.14
CA ASP A 292 11.50 34.86 -15.10
C ASP A 292 11.48 33.74 -14.04
N ARG A 293 12.23 33.91 -12.94
CA ARG A 293 12.28 32.95 -11.83
C ARG A 293 10.90 32.56 -11.29
N PRO A 294 9.90 33.47 -11.13
CA PRO A 294 8.54 33.08 -10.70
C PRO A 294 7.81 32.11 -11.66
N ILE A 295 8.24 32.02 -12.92
CA ILE A 295 7.73 31.03 -13.89
C ILE A 295 8.49 29.70 -13.72
N ALA A 296 9.80 29.77 -13.47
CA ALA A 296 10.65 28.62 -13.20
C ALA A 296 10.26 27.88 -11.90
N ASP A 297 10.03 28.63 -10.81
CA ASP A 297 9.61 28.14 -9.49
C ASP A 297 8.16 27.59 -9.45
N GLY A 298 7.43 27.64 -10.58
CA GLY A 298 6.09 27.05 -10.75
C GLY A 298 6.14 25.62 -11.30
N THR A 299 5.32 25.32 -12.33
CA THR A 299 5.14 23.96 -12.88
C THR A 299 6.44 23.30 -13.34
N LEU A 300 7.47 24.05 -13.73
CA LEU A 300 8.77 23.50 -14.10
C LEU A 300 9.53 22.94 -12.87
N LEU A 301 9.53 23.67 -11.75
CA LEU A 301 10.10 23.19 -10.48
C LEU A 301 9.33 22.00 -9.93
N ASP A 302 8.00 21.97 -10.06
CA ASP A 302 7.19 20.81 -9.68
C ASP A 302 7.47 19.59 -10.57
N PHE A 303 7.72 19.79 -11.86
CA PHE A 303 8.10 18.70 -12.76
C PHE A 303 9.52 18.19 -12.49
N LEU A 304 10.49 19.08 -12.22
CA LEU A 304 11.83 18.72 -11.75
C LEU A 304 11.75 17.87 -10.47
N ARG A 305 10.97 18.31 -9.47
CA ARG A 305 10.72 17.54 -8.24
C ARG A 305 10.12 16.16 -8.53
N GLN A 306 9.16 16.05 -9.44
CA GLN A 306 8.58 14.76 -9.84
C GLN A 306 9.64 13.83 -10.46
N VAL A 307 10.46 14.32 -11.38
CA VAL A 307 11.53 13.52 -11.99
C VAL A 307 12.58 13.09 -10.95
N SER A 308 13.00 13.99 -10.04
CA SER A 308 13.94 13.63 -8.96
C SER A 308 13.34 12.69 -7.89
N THR A 309 12.01 12.63 -7.75
CA THR A 309 11.34 11.75 -6.77
C THR A 309 11.01 10.37 -7.33
N PHE A 310 10.58 10.32 -8.60
CA PHE A 310 10.02 9.12 -9.23
C PHE A 310 10.92 8.50 -10.31
N GLY A 311 11.94 9.24 -10.78
CA GLY A 311 12.84 8.80 -11.84
C GLY A 311 12.11 8.37 -13.12
N LEU A 312 12.68 7.37 -13.80
CA LEU A 312 12.06 6.70 -14.95
C LEU A 312 11.20 5.48 -14.54
N SER A 313 11.39 4.95 -13.32
CA SER A 313 10.77 3.71 -12.81
C SER A 313 9.43 3.90 -12.10
N LEU A 314 9.09 5.14 -11.69
CA LEU A 314 8.04 5.52 -10.73
C LEU A 314 8.24 5.02 -9.29
N VAL A 315 8.55 3.73 -9.13
CA VAL A 315 8.87 3.11 -7.84
C VAL A 315 10.02 2.14 -8.00
N ARG A 316 10.83 1.99 -6.95
CA ARG A 316 11.89 0.98 -6.87
C ARG A 316 11.30 -0.33 -6.33
N LEU A 317 11.77 -1.46 -6.86
CA LEU A 317 11.30 -2.79 -6.49
C LEU A 317 12.24 -3.46 -5.47
N ASP A 318 11.71 -3.76 -4.29
CA ASP A 318 12.40 -4.58 -3.28
C ASP A 318 12.28 -6.07 -3.62
N ILE A 319 13.40 -6.81 -3.50
CA ILE A 319 13.49 -8.24 -3.79
C ILE A 319 13.77 -9.01 -2.49
N ARG A 320 13.19 -10.21 -2.35
CA ARG A 320 13.03 -10.86 -1.04
C ARG A 320 13.01 -12.40 -1.12
N GLN A 321 13.95 -13.05 -0.44
CA GLN A 321 14.21 -14.50 -0.51
C GLN A 321 14.36 -15.16 0.89
N GLU A 322 14.33 -16.50 0.96
CA GLU A 322 14.56 -17.37 2.13
C GLU A 322 15.62 -18.45 1.79
N ASP A 323 16.32 -19.04 2.77
CA ASP A 323 17.70 -19.52 2.52
C ASP A 323 18.26 -20.72 3.35
N TRP A 324 19.54 -21.10 3.12
CA TRP A 324 20.18 -22.37 3.54
C TRP A 324 20.91 -22.36 4.92
N SER A 325 21.53 -23.50 5.31
CA SER A 325 22.25 -23.70 6.57
C SER A 325 23.67 -23.08 6.65
N GLU A 326 24.09 -22.77 7.87
CA GLU A 326 25.12 -21.77 8.21
C GLU A 326 26.61 -22.22 8.09
N GLU A 327 27.01 -23.31 8.74
CA GLU A 327 28.43 -23.65 8.94
C GLU A 327 29.19 -23.81 7.61
N ARG A 328 28.59 -24.56 6.68
CA ARG A 328 29.14 -24.81 5.34
C ARG A 328 29.09 -23.57 4.43
N ARG A 329 28.30 -22.55 4.79
CA ARG A 329 28.19 -21.28 4.08
C ARG A 329 29.32 -20.34 4.42
N GLN A 330 29.61 -20.15 5.71
CA GLN A 330 30.61 -19.18 6.15
C GLN A 330 32.00 -19.47 5.56
N GLU A 331 32.46 -20.73 5.59
CA GLU A 331 33.74 -21.11 4.99
C GLU A 331 33.81 -20.85 3.48
N TRP A 332 32.72 -21.18 2.75
CA TRP A 332 32.67 -21.03 1.29
C TRP A 332 32.56 -19.57 0.86
N LEU A 333 31.65 -18.79 1.47
CA LEU A 333 31.46 -17.37 1.18
C LEU A 333 32.72 -16.56 1.51
N LEU A 334 33.36 -16.82 2.65
CA LEU A 334 34.59 -16.13 3.03
C LEU A 334 35.80 -16.55 2.19
N ALA A 335 35.76 -17.69 1.50
CA ALA A 335 36.77 -18.02 0.48
C ALA A 335 36.48 -17.24 -0.82
N GLU A 336 35.26 -17.31 -1.33
CA GLU A 336 34.94 -16.81 -2.67
C GLU A 336 34.75 -15.28 -2.74
N LEU A 337 34.35 -14.62 -1.63
CA LEU A 337 34.42 -13.16 -1.48
C LEU A 337 35.83 -12.59 -1.70
N ARG A 338 36.87 -13.38 -1.42
CA ARG A 338 38.29 -13.03 -1.66
C ARG A 338 38.80 -13.45 -3.04
N GLY A 339 37.98 -14.16 -3.83
CA GLY A 339 38.26 -14.54 -5.21
C GLY A 339 38.05 -13.39 -6.22
N LYS A 340 38.60 -13.58 -7.41
CA LYS A 340 38.32 -12.75 -8.62
C LYS A 340 37.80 -13.60 -9.79
N ARG A 341 37.24 -14.78 -9.48
CA ARG A 341 36.75 -15.74 -10.48
C ARG A 341 35.23 -15.65 -10.55
N PRO A 342 34.60 -15.81 -11.74
CA PRO A 342 33.15 -15.95 -11.84
C PRO A 342 32.64 -17.14 -11.01
N LEU A 343 31.59 -16.91 -10.23
CA LEU A 343 31.04 -17.86 -9.24
C LEU A 343 30.46 -19.14 -9.87
N PHE A 344 29.99 -19.03 -11.12
CA PHE A 344 29.24 -20.07 -11.82
C PHE A 344 29.88 -20.42 -13.17
N GLY A 345 29.85 -21.70 -13.52
CA GLY A 345 30.05 -22.16 -14.90
C GLY A 345 28.71 -22.22 -15.64
N LEU A 346 28.77 -22.25 -16.98
CA LEU A 346 27.57 -22.33 -17.84
C LEU A 346 26.74 -23.60 -17.59
N ASP A 347 27.41 -24.73 -17.29
CA ASP A 347 26.79 -26.04 -17.08
C ASP A 347 26.45 -26.33 -15.60
N LEU A 348 25.94 -25.35 -14.85
CA LEU A 348 25.47 -25.57 -13.48
C LEU A 348 24.11 -26.30 -13.47
N PRO A 349 23.98 -27.50 -12.87
CA PRO A 349 22.67 -28.14 -12.69
C PRO A 349 21.84 -27.37 -11.66
N LYS A 350 20.80 -26.67 -12.12
CA LYS A 350 19.84 -25.94 -11.27
C LYS A 350 18.63 -26.80 -10.92
N THR A 351 18.12 -26.70 -9.68
CA THR A 351 16.72 -27.01 -9.36
C THR A 351 15.82 -25.84 -9.76
N GLU A 352 14.48 -26.00 -9.74
CA GLU A 352 13.56 -24.87 -9.97
C GLU A 352 13.80 -23.72 -8.99
N GLU A 353 14.01 -24.03 -7.70
CA GLU A 353 14.37 -23.03 -6.68
C GLU A 353 15.70 -22.31 -7.00
N ILE A 354 16.74 -23.05 -7.39
CA ILE A 354 18.05 -22.45 -7.75
C ILE A 354 17.95 -21.65 -9.06
N ALA A 355 17.06 -22.03 -9.98
CA ALA A 355 16.77 -21.26 -11.19
C ALA A 355 16.09 -19.93 -10.84
N ASP A 356 15.01 -19.94 -10.07
CA ASP A 356 14.28 -18.73 -9.64
C ASP A 356 15.22 -17.71 -8.95
N VAL A 357 16.11 -18.18 -8.07
CA VAL A 357 17.14 -17.34 -7.43
C VAL A 357 18.11 -16.73 -8.46
N LEU A 358 18.75 -17.56 -9.29
CA LEU A 358 19.77 -17.10 -10.22
C LEU A 358 19.20 -16.22 -11.34
N ASP A 359 17.98 -16.53 -11.77
CA ASP A 359 17.30 -15.79 -12.83
C ASP A 359 16.69 -14.49 -12.28
N THR A 360 16.36 -14.42 -10.98
CA THR A 360 16.09 -13.15 -10.27
C THR A 360 17.33 -12.25 -10.26
N PHE A 361 18.50 -12.76 -9.82
CA PHE A 361 19.74 -11.96 -9.87
C PHE A 361 20.16 -11.60 -11.30
N LYS A 362 19.84 -12.44 -12.30
CA LYS A 362 20.02 -12.11 -13.71
C LYS A 362 19.14 -10.92 -14.12
N VAL A 363 17.85 -10.92 -13.77
CA VAL A 363 16.92 -9.80 -14.03
C VAL A 363 17.37 -8.52 -13.33
N ILE A 364 17.96 -8.60 -12.13
CA ILE A 364 18.60 -7.43 -11.48
C ILE A 364 19.76 -6.90 -12.34
N SER A 365 20.58 -7.77 -12.94
CA SER A 365 21.71 -7.37 -13.78
C SER A 365 21.33 -6.94 -15.22
N GLU A 366 20.11 -7.24 -15.67
CA GLU A 366 19.62 -6.93 -17.02
C GLU A 366 18.69 -5.70 -17.06
N LEU A 367 18.36 -5.12 -15.90
CA LEU A 367 17.55 -3.91 -15.76
C LEU A 367 18.37 -2.76 -15.13
N PRO A 368 18.03 -1.48 -15.38
CA PRO A 368 18.69 -0.35 -14.75
C PRO A 368 18.64 -0.42 -13.21
N SER A 369 19.72 0.01 -12.54
CA SER A 369 19.82 0.05 -11.08
C SER A 369 18.71 0.88 -10.43
N ASP A 370 18.25 1.93 -11.10
CA ASP A 370 17.12 2.78 -10.69
C ASP A 370 15.75 2.07 -10.64
N CYS A 371 15.67 0.80 -11.07
CA CYS A 371 14.48 -0.02 -10.91
C CYS A 371 14.40 -0.72 -9.53
N PHE A 372 15.46 -0.70 -8.71
CA PHE A 372 15.55 -1.54 -7.50
C PHE A 372 15.79 -0.76 -6.21
N GLY A 373 15.29 -1.31 -5.10
CA GLY A 373 15.40 -0.76 -3.75
C GLY A 373 16.33 -1.60 -2.86
N ALA A 374 15.81 -2.05 -1.73
CA ALA A 374 16.52 -2.93 -0.81
C ALA A 374 16.37 -4.42 -1.18
N TYR A 375 17.41 -5.22 -0.93
CA TYR A 375 17.30 -6.68 -0.95
C TYR A 375 17.01 -7.19 0.47
N ILE A 376 15.78 -7.63 0.70
CA ILE A 376 15.29 -7.99 2.04
C ILE A 376 15.45 -9.49 2.28
N ILE A 377 16.48 -9.86 3.03
CA ILE A 377 16.64 -11.24 3.54
C ILE A 377 15.52 -11.54 4.52
N SER A 378 14.76 -12.61 4.28
CA SER A 378 13.76 -13.09 5.23
C SER A 378 14.36 -14.13 6.16
N MET A 379 14.01 -14.05 7.45
CA MET A 379 14.52 -14.97 8.49
C MET A 379 16.05 -14.92 8.64
N ALA A 380 16.68 -13.76 8.41
CA ALA A 380 18.10 -13.56 8.74
C ALA A 380 18.34 -13.87 10.23
N THR A 381 19.32 -14.72 10.50
CA THR A 381 19.68 -15.21 11.85
C THR A 381 21.19 -15.14 12.10
N SER A 382 21.99 -15.14 11.05
CA SER A 382 23.45 -15.14 11.09
C SER A 382 24.04 -13.96 10.30
N PRO A 383 25.27 -13.52 10.61
CA PRO A 383 26.03 -12.63 9.73
C PRO A 383 26.26 -13.25 8.34
N SER A 384 26.19 -14.57 8.21
CA SER A 384 26.37 -15.26 6.93
C SER A 384 25.23 -14.97 5.95
N ASP A 385 24.01 -14.76 6.43
CA ASP A 385 22.85 -14.46 5.59
C ASP A 385 23.02 -13.09 4.92
N VAL A 386 23.55 -12.11 5.67
CA VAL A 386 23.93 -10.80 5.15
C VAL A 386 25.12 -10.94 4.19
N LEU A 387 26.13 -11.77 4.51
CA LEU A 387 27.30 -11.98 3.64
C LEU A 387 27.00 -12.75 2.33
N VAL A 388 25.93 -13.57 2.27
CA VAL A 388 25.41 -14.12 1.00
C VAL A 388 24.94 -12.99 0.11
N VAL A 389 24.06 -12.14 0.63
CA VAL A 389 23.45 -11.08 -0.15
C VAL A 389 24.45 -9.97 -0.45
N GLU A 390 25.34 -9.59 0.47
CA GLU A 390 26.47 -8.68 0.20
C GLU A 390 27.44 -9.24 -0.85
N LEU A 391 27.72 -10.56 -0.91
CA LEU A 391 28.49 -11.14 -2.03
C LEU A 391 27.79 -10.93 -3.39
N LEU A 392 26.45 -10.90 -3.39
CA LEU A 392 25.61 -10.71 -4.58
C LEU A 392 25.25 -9.22 -4.83
N GLN A 393 25.37 -8.35 -3.82
CA GLN A 393 25.07 -6.92 -3.83
C GLN A 393 26.30 -6.01 -3.84
N ARG A 394 27.53 -6.53 -3.70
CA ARG A 394 28.78 -5.74 -3.64
C ARG A 394 28.99 -4.77 -4.82
N GLU A 395 28.22 -4.94 -5.89
CA GLU A 395 28.15 -4.05 -7.06
C GLU A 395 27.28 -2.78 -6.85
N CYS A 396 26.50 -2.64 -5.75
CA CYS A 396 25.56 -1.53 -5.50
C CYS A 396 25.42 -1.15 -3.99
N HIS A 397 25.12 0.11 -3.66
CA HIS A 397 25.04 0.63 -2.28
C HIS A 397 23.93 1.71 -2.08
N THR A 398 23.28 1.81 -0.91
CA THR A 398 22.78 3.09 -0.27
C THR A 398 22.06 2.85 1.08
N ALA A 399 21.77 3.92 1.85
CA ALA A 399 21.04 3.92 3.14
C ALA A 399 20.40 5.29 3.49
N ALA A 400 19.56 5.38 4.55
CA ALA A 400 18.87 6.58 5.08
C ALA A 400 18.66 6.46 6.64
N THR A 401 18.01 7.31 7.46
CA THR A 401 17.06 8.45 7.33
C THR A 401 17.27 9.45 8.51
N LEU A 402 16.73 10.69 8.46
CA LEU A 402 17.12 11.83 9.32
C LEU A 402 16.47 11.99 10.72
N GLU A 403 15.15 12.24 10.81
CA GLU A 403 14.56 13.08 11.90
C GLU A 403 14.85 12.62 13.33
N HIS A 404 14.81 11.30 13.57
CA HIS A 404 15.13 10.67 14.86
C HIS A 404 16.54 11.03 15.38
N GLY A 405 17.47 11.40 14.50
CA GLY A 405 18.84 11.80 14.83
C GLY A 405 18.97 13.22 15.43
N MET A 406 17.95 14.08 15.31
CA MET A 406 18.02 15.46 15.82
C MET A 406 17.21 15.71 17.11
N ASN A 407 16.22 14.89 17.41
CA ASN A 407 15.49 14.92 18.68
C ASN A 407 15.16 13.48 19.14
N PRO A 408 16.16 12.71 19.62
CA PRO A 408 15.95 11.32 20.02
C PRO A 408 15.03 11.22 21.25
N PRO A 409 14.17 10.18 21.33
CA PRO A 409 13.26 9.99 22.46
C PRO A 409 14.01 9.73 23.77
N VAL A 410 13.36 10.03 24.89
CA VAL A 410 13.92 9.84 26.24
C VAL A 410 14.37 8.40 26.43
N SER A 411 15.66 8.21 26.74
CA SER A 411 16.22 6.88 27.03
C SER A 411 15.55 6.26 28.26
N PRO A 412 15.08 4.99 28.18
CA PRO A 412 14.38 4.36 29.29
C PRO A 412 15.28 4.18 30.50
N LYS A 413 14.73 4.54 31.67
CA LYS A 413 15.39 4.41 32.97
C LYS A 413 15.73 2.94 33.28
N PRO A 414 16.78 2.66 34.08
CA PRO A 414 17.18 1.28 34.39
C PRO A 414 16.05 0.43 34.98
N GLU A 415 15.20 1.01 35.83
CA GLU A 415 14.05 0.34 36.44
C GLU A 415 12.94 -0.01 35.42
N TRP A 416 12.75 0.81 34.39
CA TRP A 416 11.79 0.53 33.30
C TRP A 416 12.27 -0.64 32.43
N ARG A 417 13.59 -0.68 32.12
CA ARG A 417 14.21 -1.80 31.40
C ARG A 417 14.05 -3.10 32.20
N ALA A 418 14.50 -3.10 33.46
CA ALA A 418 14.44 -4.28 34.33
C ALA A 418 13.01 -4.76 34.63
N LEU A 419 12.01 -3.88 34.55
CA LEU A 419 10.59 -4.27 34.61
C LEU A 419 10.17 -4.99 33.32
N LEU A 420 10.49 -4.41 32.15
CA LEU A 420 10.18 -5.02 30.85
C LEU A 420 10.91 -6.35 30.64
N ASP A 421 12.19 -6.47 31.00
CA ASP A 421 12.95 -7.72 30.91
C ASP A 421 12.22 -8.86 31.66
N GLY A 422 11.70 -8.56 32.85
CA GLY A 422 10.90 -9.51 33.63
C GLY A 422 9.50 -9.77 33.05
N MET A 423 8.88 -8.78 32.41
CA MET A 423 7.57 -8.92 31.76
C MET A 423 7.65 -9.74 30.47
N VAL A 424 8.69 -9.55 29.65
CA VAL A 424 8.88 -10.22 28.35
C VAL A 424 9.03 -11.73 28.51
N VAL A 425 9.68 -12.20 29.59
CA VAL A 425 9.76 -13.64 29.90
C VAL A 425 8.37 -14.23 30.14
N VAL A 426 7.56 -13.61 31.01
CA VAL A 426 6.20 -14.08 31.34
C VAL A 426 5.26 -13.95 30.14
N ALA A 427 5.38 -12.88 29.37
CA ALA A 427 4.63 -12.68 28.12
C ALA A 427 4.92 -13.81 27.11
N THR A 428 6.20 -14.10 26.89
CA THR A 428 6.66 -15.17 25.98
C THR A 428 6.23 -16.55 26.47
N GLU A 429 6.20 -16.78 27.79
CA GLU A 429 5.74 -18.04 28.39
C GLU A 429 4.22 -18.24 28.19
N GLU A 430 3.39 -17.23 28.51
CA GLU A 430 1.93 -17.28 28.32
C GLU A 430 1.55 -17.42 26.83
N TYR A 431 2.22 -16.66 25.94
CA TYR A 431 2.00 -16.81 24.50
C TYR A 431 2.32 -18.23 24.03
N ARG A 432 3.46 -18.79 24.46
CA ARG A 432 3.91 -20.12 24.02
C ARG A 432 3.10 -21.24 24.64
N SER A 433 2.63 -21.11 25.89
CA SER A 433 1.79 -22.12 26.54
C SER A 433 0.49 -22.31 25.76
N VAL A 434 -0.17 -21.22 25.36
CA VAL A 434 -1.42 -21.26 24.58
C VAL A 434 -1.16 -21.62 23.11
N VAL A 435 -0.23 -20.95 22.43
CA VAL A 435 -0.11 -21.05 20.95
C VAL A 435 0.67 -22.28 20.49
N PHE A 436 1.60 -22.81 21.30
CA PHE A 436 2.50 -23.90 20.91
C PHE A 436 2.47 -25.14 21.84
N GLN A 437 2.00 -25.03 23.09
CA GLN A 437 2.01 -26.17 24.03
C GLN A 437 0.63 -26.81 24.26
N GLU A 438 -0.47 -26.05 24.22
CA GLU A 438 -1.83 -26.63 24.28
C GLU A 438 -2.12 -27.44 23.00
N PRO A 439 -2.27 -28.78 23.09
CA PRO A 439 -2.29 -29.66 21.91
C PRO A 439 -3.51 -29.45 21.01
N ARG A 440 -4.61 -28.89 21.56
CA ARG A 440 -5.84 -28.59 20.79
C ARG A 440 -5.86 -27.19 20.20
N PHE A 441 -4.85 -26.36 20.43
CA PHE A 441 -4.89 -24.96 19.98
C PHE A 441 -4.97 -24.85 18.45
N VAL A 442 -4.28 -25.72 17.70
CA VAL A 442 -4.34 -25.77 16.23
C VAL A 442 -5.71 -26.23 15.71
N GLU A 443 -6.41 -27.10 16.45
CA GLU A 443 -7.78 -27.52 16.16
C GLU A 443 -8.76 -26.37 16.43
N TYR A 444 -8.69 -25.76 17.62
CA TYR A 444 -9.48 -24.59 17.99
C TYR A 444 -9.31 -23.44 16.99
N PHE A 445 -8.09 -23.09 16.61
CA PHE A 445 -7.80 -22.05 15.64
C PHE A 445 -8.50 -22.28 14.28
N ARG A 446 -8.51 -23.52 13.78
CA ARG A 446 -9.14 -23.89 12.49
C ARG A 446 -10.67 -23.98 12.55
N LEU A 447 -11.25 -24.12 13.73
CA LEU A 447 -12.70 -24.18 13.93
C LEU A 447 -13.28 -22.82 14.32
N ALA A 448 -12.52 -22.00 15.05
CA ALA A 448 -12.91 -20.68 15.52
C ALA A 448 -12.57 -19.56 14.53
N THR A 449 -11.71 -19.80 13.53
CA THR A 449 -11.31 -18.79 12.53
C THR A 449 -11.34 -19.37 11.10
N PRO A 450 -11.63 -18.55 10.07
CA PRO A 450 -11.68 -18.99 8.67
C PRO A 450 -10.29 -19.11 8.01
N GLU A 451 -9.28 -19.63 8.71
CA GLU A 451 -7.91 -19.83 8.16
C GLU A 451 -7.91 -20.77 6.96
N LEU A 452 -8.67 -21.86 7.05
CA LEU A 452 -8.75 -22.88 5.99
C LEU A 452 -9.47 -22.34 4.75
N GLU A 453 -10.52 -21.56 4.95
CA GLU A 453 -11.32 -20.93 3.89
C GLU A 453 -10.49 -19.86 3.19
N TYR A 454 -9.85 -18.95 3.94
CA TYR A 454 -8.93 -17.97 3.40
C TYR A 454 -7.77 -18.63 2.62
N GLY A 455 -7.18 -19.71 3.16
CA GLY A 455 -6.12 -20.47 2.50
C GLY A 455 -6.55 -21.23 1.24
N ARG A 456 -7.85 -21.45 1.02
CA ARG A 456 -8.44 -22.05 -0.20
C ARG A 456 -8.89 -21.01 -1.22
N MET A 457 -9.20 -19.78 -0.77
CA MET A 457 -9.65 -18.69 -1.63
C MET A 457 -8.46 -18.01 -2.33
N ASN A 458 -8.61 -17.73 -3.63
CA ASN A 458 -7.57 -17.06 -4.43
C ASN A 458 -7.56 -15.53 -4.22
N ILE A 459 -7.47 -15.12 -2.95
CA ILE A 459 -7.58 -13.72 -2.48
C ILE A 459 -6.20 -13.07 -2.33
N GLY A 460 -5.20 -13.83 -1.88
CA GLY A 460 -3.81 -13.38 -1.75
C GLY A 460 -2.89 -13.98 -2.82
N SER A 461 -1.88 -13.23 -3.24
CA SER A 461 -0.89 -13.67 -4.25
C SER A 461 0.16 -14.66 -3.74
N ARG A 462 0.09 -15.08 -2.47
CA ARG A 462 1.05 -15.97 -1.80
C ARG A 462 0.32 -17.02 -0.96
N PRO A 463 0.78 -18.28 -0.91
CA PRO A 463 0.15 -19.31 -0.09
C PRO A 463 0.23 -18.97 1.40
N SER A 464 -0.83 -19.27 2.17
CA SER A 464 -0.95 -18.93 3.59
C SER A 464 0.13 -19.55 4.47
N LYS A 465 0.71 -20.68 4.05
CA LYS A 465 1.78 -21.40 4.74
C LYS A 465 3.06 -21.51 3.90
N ARG A 466 4.19 -21.66 4.59
CA ARG A 466 5.49 -22.08 4.03
C ARG A 466 5.54 -23.59 3.74
N LYS A 467 4.91 -24.41 4.58
CA LYS A 467 4.84 -25.88 4.44
C LYS A 467 3.39 -26.33 4.66
N PRO A 468 2.70 -26.95 3.68
CA PRO A 468 1.27 -27.28 3.80
C PRO A 468 0.91 -28.16 5.00
N SER A 469 1.79 -29.10 5.37
CA SER A 469 1.62 -30.02 6.49
C SER A 469 2.00 -29.46 7.87
N GLY A 470 2.48 -28.20 7.94
CA GLY A 470 2.95 -27.60 9.19
C GLY A 470 1.85 -27.08 10.11
N GLY A 471 2.24 -26.87 11.37
CA GLY A 471 1.47 -26.17 12.39
C GLY A 471 1.56 -24.65 12.22
N ILE A 472 1.48 -23.91 13.32
CA ILE A 472 1.45 -22.45 13.33
C ILE A 472 2.84 -21.85 12.97
N GLU A 473 3.92 -22.57 13.26
CA GLU A 473 5.29 -22.23 12.85
C GLU A 473 5.47 -22.19 11.32
N SER A 474 4.56 -22.81 10.56
CA SER A 474 4.53 -22.76 9.09
C SER A 474 3.65 -21.65 8.52
N LEU A 475 2.79 -21.02 9.33
CA LEU A 475 1.81 -20.02 8.91
C LEU A 475 2.47 -18.65 8.70
N ARG A 476 2.10 -17.93 7.64
CA ARG A 476 2.60 -16.57 7.40
C ARG A 476 1.90 -15.58 8.35
N ALA A 477 2.64 -14.58 8.84
CA ALA A 477 2.13 -13.58 9.79
C ALA A 477 0.86 -12.85 9.31
N ILE A 478 0.74 -12.57 8.01
CA ILE A 478 -0.47 -11.99 7.40
C ILE A 478 -1.68 -12.90 7.65
N SER A 479 -1.58 -14.19 7.31
CA SER A 479 -2.66 -15.17 7.50
C SER A 479 -3.02 -15.37 8.98
N TRP A 480 -2.01 -15.36 9.86
CA TRP A 480 -2.19 -15.43 11.31
C TRP A 480 -3.00 -14.25 11.86
N ILE A 481 -2.57 -13.02 11.58
CA ILE A 481 -3.25 -11.81 12.05
C ILE A 481 -4.64 -11.67 11.42
N PHE A 482 -4.76 -11.97 10.11
CA PHE A 482 -6.01 -11.80 9.37
C PHE A 482 -7.11 -12.76 9.83
N ALA A 483 -6.80 -14.04 10.10
CA ALA A 483 -7.77 -15.02 10.57
C ALA A 483 -8.43 -14.61 11.91
N TRP A 484 -7.65 -14.09 12.87
CA TRP A 484 -8.16 -13.56 14.14
C TRP A 484 -8.79 -12.16 14.05
N THR A 485 -8.51 -11.43 12.96
CA THR A 485 -9.11 -10.12 12.69
C THR A 485 -10.54 -10.27 12.15
N LEU A 486 -10.76 -11.25 11.26
CA LEU A 486 -12.11 -11.57 10.75
C LEU A 486 -13.09 -11.97 11.85
N THR A 487 -12.60 -12.62 12.91
CA THR A 487 -13.42 -13.04 14.07
C THR A 487 -13.56 -11.97 15.14
N ARG A 488 -12.98 -10.77 14.93
CA ARG A 488 -12.94 -9.65 15.88
C ARG A 488 -12.30 -9.98 17.24
N PHE A 489 -11.62 -11.12 17.36
CA PHE A 489 -11.00 -11.56 18.61
C PHE A 489 -9.55 -11.06 18.76
N HIS A 490 -8.85 -10.81 17.65
CA HIS A 490 -7.53 -10.17 17.60
C HIS A 490 -6.45 -10.79 18.50
N LEU A 491 -6.56 -12.09 18.84
CA LEU A 491 -5.68 -12.83 19.77
C LEU A 491 -4.17 -12.55 19.63
N PRO A 492 -3.57 -12.43 18.42
CA PRO A 492 -2.13 -12.19 18.24
C PRO A 492 -1.64 -10.83 18.77
N VAL A 493 -2.54 -9.92 19.13
CA VAL A 493 -2.23 -8.52 19.47
C VAL A 493 -2.16 -8.30 21.00
N TRP A 494 -2.79 -9.16 21.81
CA TRP A 494 -3.01 -8.88 23.25
C TRP A 494 -2.81 -10.04 24.22
N LEU A 495 -2.70 -11.29 23.73
CA LEU A 495 -2.74 -12.53 24.55
C LEU A 495 -1.83 -12.50 25.79
N ASP A 496 -0.62 -12.03 25.62
CA ASP A 496 0.50 -12.11 26.55
C ASP A 496 0.57 -10.94 27.55
N PHE A 497 0.21 -9.73 27.12
CA PHE A 497 0.12 -8.52 27.95
C PHE A 497 -0.68 -8.77 29.24
N GLY A 498 -1.77 -9.53 29.15
CA GLY A 498 -2.64 -9.86 30.27
C GLY A 498 -1.96 -10.65 31.39
N ALA A 499 -0.94 -11.45 31.09
CA ALA A 499 -0.11 -12.14 32.08
C ALA A 499 1.03 -11.25 32.57
N ALA A 500 1.70 -10.54 31.64
CA ALA A 500 2.81 -9.64 31.92
C ALA A 500 2.46 -8.53 32.93
N PHE A 501 1.33 -7.83 32.73
CA PHE A 501 0.88 -6.79 33.67
C PHE A 501 0.47 -7.37 35.03
N LYS A 502 -0.18 -8.55 35.07
CA LYS A 502 -0.52 -9.23 36.33
C LYS A 502 0.73 -9.64 37.10
N TYR A 503 1.77 -10.10 36.42
CA TYR A 503 3.08 -10.38 37.02
C TYR A 503 3.72 -9.12 37.59
N ALA A 504 3.81 -8.04 36.80
CA ALA A 504 4.39 -6.77 37.24
C ALA A 504 3.71 -6.24 38.50
N ILE A 505 2.37 -6.15 38.51
CA ILE A 505 1.60 -5.60 39.63
C ILE A 505 1.65 -6.50 40.88
N LYS A 506 1.72 -7.83 40.71
CA LYS A 506 1.89 -8.77 41.84
C LYS A 506 3.31 -8.78 42.43
N LYS A 507 4.33 -8.50 41.62
CA LYS A 507 5.75 -8.49 42.01
C LYS A 507 6.08 -7.34 42.96
N ASP A 508 5.52 -6.17 42.71
CA ASP A 508 5.54 -5.01 43.61
C ASP A 508 4.36 -4.10 43.28
N VAL A 509 3.59 -3.68 44.27
CA VAL A 509 2.44 -2.77 44.09
C VAL A 509 2.84 -1.41 43.48
N ARG A 510 4.10 -0.99 43.67
CA ARG A 510 4.67 0.23 43.09
C ARG A 510 4.83 0.12 41.57
N ASN A 511 4.90 -1.09 41.01
CA ASN A 511 5.03 -1.30 39.57
C ASN A 511 3.80 -0.79 38.81
N LEU A 512 2.60 -0.76 39.42
CA LEU A 512 1.42 -0.15 38.79
C LEU A 512 1.64 1.34 38.51
N HIS A 513 2.27 2.07 39.44
CA HIS A 513 2.59 3.49 39.25
C HIS A 513 3.72 3.66 38.23
N MET A 514 4.75 2.82 38.28
CA MET A 514 5.84 2.81 37.30
C MET A 514 5.35 2.56 35.87
N LEU A 515 4.39 1.65 35.65
CA LEU A 515 3.76 1.41 34.34
C LEU A 515 2.96 2.64 33.87
N GLN A 516 2.23 3.30 34.77
CA GLN A 516 1.53 4.55 34.46
C GLN A 516 2.49 5.70 34.15
N ASP A 517 3.69 5.70 34.72
CA ASP A 517 4.72 6.71 34.46
C ASP A 517 5.52 6.41 33.20
N MET A 518 5.70 5.14 32.82
CA MET A 518 6.23 4.77 31.50
C MET A 518 5.29 5.32 30.41
N TYR A 519 3.99 5.00 30.48
CA TYR A 519 2.97 5.42 29.50
C TYR A 519 2.83 6.95 29.33
N LYS A 520 3.20 7.73 30.34
CA LYS A 520 3.14 9.21 30.28
C LYS A 520 4.43 9.88 29.80
N HIS A 521 5.56 9.19 29.84
CA HIS A 521 6.88 9.83 29.71
C HIS A 521 7.86 9.10 28.78
N TRP A 522 7.50 7.93 28.24
CA TRP A 522 8.34 7.15 27.34
C TRP A 522 7.59 6.77 26.07
N PRO A 523 7.80 7.46 24.93
CA PRO A 523 7.00 7.29 23.70
C PRO A 523 7.00 5.90 23.02
N PHE A 524 7.66 4.90 23.60
CA PHE A 524 7.68 3.52 23.15
C PHE A 524 6.59 2.64 23.81
N PHE A 525 6.04 3.08 24.95
CA PHE A 525 5.22 2.28 25.86
C PHE A 525 3.90 3.00 26.20
#